data_AF-A0A418B406-F1
#
_entry.id   AF-A0A418B406-F1
#
_cell.length_a   1.000
_cell.length_b   1.000
_cell.length_c   1.000
_cell.angle_alpha   90.00
_cell.angle_beta   90.00
_cell.angle_gamma   90.00
#
_symmetry.space_group_name_H-M   'P 1'
#
loop_
_entity.id
_entity.type
_entity.pdbx_description
1 polymer ?
#
loop_
_entity_poly.entity_id
_entity_poly.type
_entity_poly.pdbx_seq_one_letter_code
_entity_poly.pdbx_strand_id
1 'polypeptide(L)'
;MQAVSTLDADYNDEGYTTLYEDPTGDDILSQSTFFHSWMRHPNVASQFYLDLAGNPAVQVGVHVVSSLVRRWTCWQLNWKTETLRSFLEVLVWTSVTAVAYSIHHDVLWAAQIGFSVGLAMSICDEVFVAGAKSAFHWIQQDPHGALLLQRWGFEVATSAPHSVDKGMAVKPASSDDVLLIKNVIFGALALECLRHVYLNTTHDIKQFAMLATAMGVAFVMVGELFCLWLPTRRLGLTVQSRWTNVPQNWNAHFRRSVFEVTCWVASLVYVYSTTASVVHAVGWSSILGVGLCIAGGLDPLTTCPSCTDDDIMSSYWSKWAGGSGWMDCASALLSLDRKVD
;
A
#
# COMPACT_ATOMS: atom_id res chain seq x y z
N MET A 1 27.83 -21.06 -2.95
CA MET A 1 26.63 -20.55 -2.28
C MET A 1 26.79 -19.04 -2.18
N GLN A 2 26.33 -18.32 -3.21
CA GLN A 2 26.29 -16.85 -3.17
C GLN A 2 25.08 -16.46 -2.31
N ALA A 3 25.34 -15.82 -1.18
CA ALA A 3 24.33 -15.06 -0.47
C ALA A 3 24.04 -13.82 -1.31
N VAL A 4 23.12 -13.95 -2.26
CA VAL A 4 22.52 -12.80 -2.94
C VAL A 4 21.76 -12.03 -1.87
N SER A 5 22.18 -10.80 -1.61
CA SER A 5 21.46 -9.83 -0.78
C SER A 5 20.04 -9.70 -1.33
N THR A 6 19.06 -10.26 -0.63
CA THR A 6 17.63 -10.15 -0.99
C THR A 6 17.06 -8.75 -0.72
N LEU A 7 17.92 -7.81 -0.30
CA LEU A 7 17.57 -6.43 0.04
C LEU A 7 17.88 -5.42 -1.07
N ASP A 8 18.60 -5.82 -2.13
CA ASP A 8 18.84 -4.98 -3.32
C ASP A 8 17.80 -5.19 -4.44
N ALA A 9 16.63 -5.76 -4.12
CA ALA A 9 15.59 -6.07 -5.11
C ALA A 9 14.98 -4.84 -5.83
N ASP A 10 15.32 -3.61 -5.42
CA ASP A 10 14.97 -2.37 -6.15
C ASP A 10 16.03 -1.98 -7.20
N TYR A 11 17.17 -2.67 -7.30
CA TYR A 11 18.14 -2.52 -8.38
C TYR A 11 17.88 -3.57 -9.47
N ASN A 12 17.30 -3.11 -10.58
CA ASN A 12 17.04 -3.93 -11.75
C ASN A 12 18.36 -4.29 -12.47
N ASP A 13 19.04 -5.35 -12.02
CA ASP A 13 20.27 -5.87 -12.64
C ASP A 13 20.05 -6.41 -14.06
N GLU A 14 18.80 -6.67 -14.46
CA GLU A 14 18.45 -7.11 -15.82
C GLU A 14 18.69 -6.02 -16.89
N GLY A 15 18.97 -4.78 -16.48
CA GLY A 15 19.31 -3.66 -17.37
C GLY A 15 20.78 -3.60 -17.80
N TYR A 16 21.67 -4.39 -17.20
CA TYR A 16 23.08 -4.45 -17.58
C TYR A 16 23.35 -5.78 -18.29
N THR A 17 23.13 -5.79 -19.62
CA THR A 17 23.89 -6.73 -20.45
C THR A 17 25.36 -6.35 -20.28
N THR A 18 26.17 -7.23 -19.70
CA THR A 18 27.63 -7.14 -19.76
C THR A 18 28.03 -7.23 -21.23
N LEU A 19 28.02 -6.08 -21.91
CA LEU A 19 28.28 -5.94 -23.34
C LEU A 19 29.74 -6.30 -23.68
N TYR A 20 30.60 -6.32 -22.65
CA TYR A 20 31.98 -6.77 -22.72
C TYR A 20 32.41 -7.27 -21.33
N GLU A 21 32.98 -8.47 -21.23
CA GLU A 21 33.77 -8.83 -20.04
C GLU A 21 35.03 -7.96 -20.08
N ASP A 22 35.06 -6.92 -19.27
CA ASP A 22 36.23 -6.07 -19.15
C ASP A 22 37.29 -6.79 -18.29
N PRO A 23 38.43 -7.24 -18.85
CA PRO A 23 39.50 -7.86 -18.07
C PRO A 23 40.07 -6.92 -17.00
N THR A 24 39.80 -5.61 -17.10
CA THR A 24 40.19 -4.60 -16.11
C THR A 24 39.37 -4.67 -14.80
N GLY A 25 38.23 -5.38 -14.78
CA GLY A 25 37.45 -5.60 -13.55
C GLY A 25 38.13 -6.55 -12.56
N ASP A 26 38.82 -7.56 -13.09
CA ASP A 26 39.66 -8.48 -12.29
C ASP A 26 40.87 -7.75 -11.69
N ASP A 27 41.37 -6.71 -12.36
CA ASP A 27 42.40 -5.82 -11.81
C ASP A 27 41.87 -5.04 -10.60
N ILE A 28 40.61 -4.60 -10.60
CA ILE A 28 40.02 -3.87 -9.45
C ILE A 28 39.89 -4.78 -8.23
N LEU A 29 39.45 -6.02 -8.41
CA LEU A 29 39.34 -6.99 -7.32
C LEU A 29 40.69 -7.51 -6.85
N SER A 30 41.65 -7.70 -7.76
CA SER A 30 43.00 -8.17 -7.43
C SER A 30 43.89 -7.08 -6.79
N GLN A 31 43.66 -5.80 -7.13
CA GLN A 31 44.37 -4.65 -6.52
C GLN A 31 43.71 -4.17 -5.22
N SER A 32 42.47 -4.59 -4.93
CA SER A 32 41.79 -4.22 -3.68
C SER A 32 42.40 -4.95 -2.48
N THR A 33 43.13 -4.18 -1.65
CA THR A 33 43.68 -4.65 -0.38
C THR A 33 42.59 -5.15 0.57
N PHE A 34 41.38 -4.56 0.49
CA PHE A 34 40.20 -5.03 1.22
C PHE A 34 39.79 -6.43 0.76
N PHE A 35 39.63 -6.67 -0.54
CA PHE A 35 39.22 -7.98 -1.07
C PHE A 35 40.22 -9.07 -0.68
N HIS A 36 41.51 -8.80 -0.80
CA HIS A 36 42.55 -9.75 -0.45
C HIS A 36 42.61 -10.05 1.06
N SER A 37 42.42 -9.03 1.90
CA SER A 37 42.51 -9.15 3.37
C SER A 37 41.23 -9.66 4.03
N TRP A 38 40.06 -9.42 3.45
CA TRP A 38 38.76 -9.75 4.07
C TRP A 38 38.05 -10.92 3.41
N MET A 39 38.15 -11.06 2.07
CA MET A 39 37.43 -12.11 1.32
C MET A 39 38.33 -13.28 0.87
N ARG A 40 39.58 -13.02 0.45
CA ARG A 40 40.47 -14.07 -0.08
C ARG A 40 41.20 -14.87 1.00
N HIS A 41 41.65 -14.21 2.07
CA HIS A 41 42.28 -14.84 3.24
C HIS A 41 41.60 -14.36 4.51
N PRO A 42 40.42 -14.90 4.86
CA PRO A 42 39.68 -14.43 6.01
C PRO A 42 40.45 -14.72 7.30
N ASN A 43 40.73 -13.65 8.05
CA ASN A 43 41.14 -13.74 9.45
C ASN A 43 39.92 -14.09 10.32
N VAL A 44 40.12 -14.64 11.53
CA VAL A 44 39.02 -15.00 12.45
C VAL A 44 38.06 -13.82 12.69
N ALA A 45 38.60 -12.59 12.74
CA ALA A 45 37.79 -11.38 12.84
C ALA A 45 36.96 -11.10 11.57
N SER A 46 37.53 -11.24 10.36
CA SER A 46 36.79 -10.98 9.12
C SER A 46 35.72 -12.04 8.87
N GLN A 47 35.98 -13.30 9.23
CA GLN A 47 34.97 -14.37 9.23
C GLN A 47 33.82 -14.04 10.19
N PHE A 48 34.11 -13.62 11.42
CA PHE A 48 33.08 -13.20 12.37
C PHE A 48 32.24 -12.03 11.85
N TYR A 49 32.87 -11.00 11.27
CA TYR A 49 32.14 -9.86 10.71
C TYR A 49 31.33 -10.23 9.46
N LEU A 50 31.82 -11.14 8.61
CA LEU A 50 31.07 -11.66 7.46
C LEU A 50 29.89 -12.52 7.91
N ASP A 51 30.06 -13.37 8.92
CA ASP A 51 28.98 -14.16 9.52
C ASP A 51 27.95 -13.26 10.22
N LEU A 52 28.41 -12.20 10.89
CA LEU A 52 27.55 -11.19 11.51
C LEU A 52 26.80 -10.38 10.44
N ALA A 53 27.46 -9.96 9.36
CA ALA A 53 26.87 -9.22 8.26
C ALA A 53 25.95 -10.09 7.39
N GLY A 54 26.20 -11.39 7.31
CA GLY A 54 25.35 -12.38 6.66
C GLY A 54 24.16 -12.81 7.51
N ASN A 55 24.12 -12.43 8.79
CA ASN A 55 22.99 -12.76 9.66
C ASN A 55 21.76 -11.91 9.27
N PRO A 56 20.63 -12.53 8.91
CA PRO A 56 19.43 -11.81 8.49
C PRO A 56 18.90 -10.86 9.57
N ALA A 57 19.08 -11.19 10.86
CA ALA A 57 18.65 -10.33 11.95
C ALA A 57 19.46 -9.03 12.03
N VAL A 58 20.77 -9.10 11.73
CA VAL A 58 21.65 -7.93 11.70
C VAL A 58 21.33 -7.07 10.48
N GLN A 59 21.09 -7.69 9.33
CA GLN A 59 20.69 -6.97 8.11
C GLN A 59 19.36 -6.23 8.30
N VAL A 60 18.35 -6.90 8.87
CA VAL A 60 17.07 -6.26 9.22
C VAL A 60 17.30 -5.14 10.24
N GLY A 61 18.14 -5.35 11.25
CA GLY A 61 18.47 -4.32 12.24
C GLY A 61 19.11 -3.07 11.64
N VAL A 62 20.11 -3.25 10.77
CA VAL A 62 20.76 -2.13 10.05
C VAL A 62 19.75 -1.42 9.14
N HIS A 63 18.89 -2.17 8.45
CA HIS A 63 17.86 -1.61 7.59
C HIS A 63 16.84 -0.78 8.38
N VAL A 64 16.37 -1.28 9.53
CA VAL A 64 15.45 -0.56 10.42
C VAL A 64 16.11 0.72 10.93
N VAL A 65 17.38 0.67 11.37
CA VAL A 65 18.10 1.87 11.82
C VAL A 65 18.25 2.88 10.70
N SER A 66 18.64 2.44 9.50
CA SER A 66 18.76 3.31 8.32
C SER A 66 17.41 3.95 7.96
N SER A 67 16.33 3.18 7.97
CA SER A 67 14.97 3.68 7.73
C SER A 67 14.56 4.71 8.80
N LEU A 68 14.79 4.44 10.09
CA LEU A 68 14.49 5.39 11.16
C LEU A 68 15.27 6.71 11.02
N VAL A 69 16.57 6.63 10.69
CA VAL A 69 17.39 7.83 10.45
C VAL A 69 16.87 8.59 9.24
N ARG A 70 16.51 7.92 8.15
CA ARG A 70 15.89 8.54 6.97
C ARG A 70 14.53 9.13 7.29
N ARG A 71 13.75 8.50 8.18
CA ARG A 71 12.44 8.99 8.64
C ARG A 71 12.56 10.34 9.33
N TRP A 72 13.57 10.48 10.19
CA TRP A 72 13.83 11.72 10.90
C TRP A 72 14.49 12.80 10.02
N THR A 73 15.52 12.43 9.26
CA THR A 73 16.32 13.40 8.47
C THR A 73 15.58 13.89 7.24
N CYS A 74 14.81 13.03 6.58
CA CYS A 74 14.12 13.32 5.32
C CYS A 74 12.60 13.36 5.48
N TRP A 75 12.08 13.86 6.62
CA TRP A 75 10.65 13.84 6.93
C TRP A 75 9.78 14.41 5.79
N GLN A 76 10.20 15.51 5.15
CA GLN A 76 9.47 16.10 4.01
C GLN A 76 9.31 15.17 2.81
N LEU A 77 10.33 14.35 2.54
CA LEU A 77 10.28 13.38 1.45
C LEU A 77 9.31 12.26 1.81
N ASN A 78 9.35 11.77 3.05
CA ASN A 78 8.48 10.69 3.52
C ASN A 78 7.01 11.09 3.50
N TRP A 79 6.68 12.34 3.84
CA TRP A 79 5.32 12.84 3.70
C TRP A 79 4.82 12.89 2.25
N LYS A 80 5.74 13.02 1.27
CA LYS A 80 5.40 12.98 -0.16
C LYS A 80 5.30 11.57 -0.72
N THR A 81 6.15 10.64 -0.26
CA THR A 81 6.23 9.27 -0.79
C THR A 81 5.32 8.30 -0.04
N GLU A 82 5.23 8.43 1.28
CA GLU A 82 4.56 7.51 2.19
C GLU A 82 3.61 8.28 3.12
N THR A 83 2.69 9.03 2.52
CA THR A 83 1.79 9.95 3.24
C THR A 83 0.90 9.24 4.24
N LEU A 84 0.24 8.13 3.86
CA LEU A 84 -0.66 7.37 4.75
C LEU A 84 0.08 6.85 5.98
N ARG A 85 1.24 6.25 5.77
CA ARG A 85 2.13 5.74 6.82
C ARG A 85 2.55 6.87 7.78
N SER A 86 3.09 7.95 7.23
CA SER A 86 3.53 9.12 8.02
C SER A 86 2.38 9.73 8.84
N PHE A 87 1.18 9.77 8.26
CA PHE A 87 -0.03 10.22 8.94
C PHE A 87 -0.41 9.29 10.10
N LEU A 88 -0.39 7.97 9.89
CA LEU A 88 -0.72 6.98 10.93
C LEU A 88 0.30 6.99 12.08
N GLU A 89 1.59 7.17 11.78
CA GLU A 89 2.64 7.35 12.80
C GLU A 89 2.35 8.53 13.72
N VAL A 90 2.05 9.69 13.13
CA VAL A 90 1.72 10.91 13.91
C VAL A 90 0.41 10.74 14.64
N LEU A 91 -0.58 10.10 14.03
CA LEU A 91 -1.90 9.87 14.63
C LEU A 91 -1.80 8.95 15.87
N VAL A 92 -1.05 7.84 15.77
CA VAL A 92 -0.80 6.93 16.89
C VAL A 92 0.03 7.62 17.97
N TRP A 93 1.11 8.32 17.59
CA TRP A 93 1.95 9.06 18.52
C TRP A 93 1.15 10.10 19.33
N THR A 94 0.38 10.96 18.65
CA THR A 94 -0.41 12.01 19.29
C THR A 94 -1.52 11.46 20.17
N SER A 95 -2.24 10.43 19.72
CA SER A 95 -3.33 9.81 20.48
C SER A 95 -2.83 9.10 21.75
N VAL A 96 -1.75 8.33 21.66
CA VAL A 96 -1.15 7.66 22.83
C VAL A 96 -0.60 8.68 23.81
N THR A 97 0.04 9.74 23.34
CA THR A 97 0.51 10.85 24.19
C THR A 97 -0.67 11.54 24.90
N ALA A 98 -1.76 11.79 24.18
CA ALA A 98 -2.96 12.41 24.75
C ALA A 98 -3.63 11.53 25.82
N VAL A 99 -3.76 10.23 25.55
CA VAL A 99 -4.28 9.26 26.54
C VAL A 99 -3.35 9.18 27.74
N ALA A 100 -2.03 9.07 27.54
CA ALA A 100 -1.04 9.03 28.59
C ALA A 100 -1.13 10.24 29.54
N TYR A 101 -1.26 11.43 28.95
CA TYR A 101 -1.43 12.67 29.71
C TYR A 101 -2.78 12.72 30.44
N SER A 102 -3.85 12.23 29.82
CA SER A 102 -5.18 12.23 30.45
C SER A 102 -5.28 11.35 31.70
N ILE A 103 -4.48 10.27 31.77
CA ILE A 103 -4.48 9.32 32.89
C ILE A 103 -3.51 9.77 33.99
N HIS A 104 -2.29 10.17 33.61
CA HIS A 104 -1.21 10.40 34.57
C HIS A 104 -0.95 11.88 34.89
N HIS A 105 -1.49 12.81 34.09
CA HIS A 105 -1.32 14.27 34.21
C HIS A 105 0.13 14.78 34.22
N ASP A 106 1.10 13.91 33.88
CA ASP A 106 2.52 14.24 33.74
C ASP A 106 2.89 14.34 32.26
N VAL A 107 3.34 15.54 31.86
CA VAL A 107 3.71 15.84 30.48
C VAL A 107 4.97 15.07 30.05
N LEU A 108 5.96 14.93 30.96
CA LEU A 108 7.22 14.28 30.62
C LEU A 108 7.01 12.78 30.41
N TRP A 109 6.26 12.16 31.32
CA TRP A 109 5.90 10.75 31.22
C TRP A 109 5.05 10.47 29.98
N ALA A 110 4.06 11.31 29.69
CA ALA A 110 3.23 11.18 28.50
C ALA A 110 4.05 11.30 27.21
N ALA A 111 4.99 12.24 27.15
CA ALA A 111 5.89 12.41 26.00
C ALA A 111 6.81 11.20 25.82
N GLN A 112 7.36 10.64 26.89
CA GLN A 112 8.22 9.45 26.84
C GLN A 112 7.46 8.21 26.32
N ILE A 113 6.26 7.96 26.85
CA ILE A 113 5.43 6.84 26.41
C ILE A 113 4.99 7.04 24.95
N GLY A 114 4.49 8.22 24.61
CA GLY A 114 4.15 8.58 23.24
C GLY A 114 5.30 8.32 22.29
N PHE A 115 6.50 8.83 22.59
CA PHE A 115 7.70 8.64 21.78
C PHE A 115 8.07 7.16 21.64
N SER A 116 8.05 6.38 22.72
CA SER A 116 8.36 4.94 22.67
C SER A 116 7.38 4.16 21.79
N VAL A 117 6.10 4.49 21.83
CA VAL A 117 5.06 3.83 21.04
C VAL A 117 5.11 4.27 19.58
N GLY A 118 5.36 5.55 19.31
CA GLY A 118 5.60 6.06 17.96
C GLY A 118 6.80 5.36 17.31
N LEU A 119 7.92 5.24 18.03
CA LEU A 119 9.10 4.53 17.55
C LEU A 119 8.83 3.03 17.32
N ALA A 120 8.11 2.37 18.24
CA ALA A 120 7.70 0.97 18.06
C ALA A 120 6.83 0.79 16.81
N MET A 121 5.88 1.71 16.57
CA MET A 121 5.04 1.69 15.38
C MET A 121 5.87 1.85 14.10
N SER A 122 6.78 2.83 14.02
CA SER A 122 7.64 3.02 12.85
C SER A 122 8.52 1.79 12.56
N ILE A 123 9.03 1.13 13.60
CA ILE A 123 9.80 -0.12 13.46
C ILE A 123 8.90 -1.26 12.96
N CYS A 124 7.75 -1.46 13.59
CA CYS A 124 6.82 -2.50 13.21
C CYS A 124 6.42 -2.34 11.74
N ASP A 125 6.00 -1.15 11.34
CA ASP A 125 5.56 -0.89 9.98
C ASP A 125 6.68 -1.14 8.95
N GLU A 126 7.93 -0.76 9.26
CA GLU A 126 9.07 -1.07 8.41
C GLU A 126 9.27 -2.59 8.25
N VAL A 127 9.24 -3.34 9.36
CA VAL A 127 9.43 -4.79 9.35
C VAL A 127 8.29 -5.50 8.63
N PHE A 128 7.04 -5.08 8.87
CA PHE A 128 5.87 -5.68 8.23
C PHE A 128 5.82 -5.39 6.73
N VAL A 129 6.13 -4.15 6.31
CA VAL A 129 6.11 -3.80 4.89
C VAL A 129 7.30 -4.42 4.16
N ALA A 130 8.51 -4.39 4.75
CA ALA A 130 9.67 -5.08 4.17
C ALA A 130 9.39 -6.59 4.07
N GLY A 131 8.87 -7.21 5.13
CA GLY A 131 8.51 -8.62 5.15
C GLY A 131 7.45 -8.96 4.10
N ALA A 132 6.42 -8.11 3.93
CA ALA A 132 5.40 -8.30 2.92
C ALA A 132 5.94 -8.14 1.49
N LYS A 133 6.82 -7.17 1.24
CA LYS A 133 7.50 -7.01 -0.05
C LYS A 133 8.38 -8.21 -0.36
N SER A 134 9.17 -8.69 0.60
CA SER A 134 9.99 -9.89 0.43
C SER A 134 9.14 -11.14 0.16
N ALA A 135 8.02 -11.30 0.87
CA ALA A 135 7.10 -12.40 0.62
C ALA A 135 6.47 -12.33 -0.78
N PHE A 136 6.07 -11.13 -1.22
CA PHE A 136 5.52 -10.92 -2.56
C PHE A 136 6.56 -11.23 -3.64
N HIS A 137 7.80 -10.75 -3.45
CA HIS A 137 8.90 -11.02 -4.37
C HIS A 137 9.26 -12.51 -4.43
N TRP A 138 9.24 -13.19 -3.29
CA TRP A 138 9.44 -14.65 -3.23
C TRP A 138 8.37 -15.41 -4.01
N ILE A 139 7.11 -15.02 -3.88
CA ILE A 139 6.00 -15.61 -4.66
C ILE A 139 6.13 -15.30 -6.15
N GLN A 140 6.68 -14.13 -6.52
CA GLN A 140 6.92 -13.76 -7.91
C GLN A 140 8.09 -14.53 -8.55
N GLN A 141 9.10 -14.92 -7.77
CA GLN A 141 10.23 -15.71 -8.27
C GLN A 141 9.81 -17.12 -8.73
N ASP A 142 8.74 -17.67 -8.14
CA ASP A 142 8.16 -18.93 -8.60
C ASP A 142 7.28 -18.71 -9.85
N PRO A 143 7.55 -19.36 -10.99
CA PRO A 143 6.75 -19.19 -12.21
C PRO A 143 5.27 -19.54 -12.02
N HIS A 144 4.99 -20.51 -11.14
CA HIS A 144 3.63 -20.88 -10.77
C HIS A 144 2.99 -19.84 -9.83
N GLY A 145 3.77 -19.23 -8.94
CA GLY A 145 3.34 -18.19 -8.01
C GLY A 145 3.01 -16.88 -8.71
N ALA A 146 3.83 -16.46 -9.67
CA ALA A 146 3.55 -15.30 -10.53
C ALA A 146 2.25 -15.50 -11.34
N LEU A 147 2.05 -16.70 -11.90
CA LEU A 147 0.80 -17.03 -12.60
C LEU A 147 -0.38 -16.99 -11.62
N LEU A 148 -0.24 -17.51 -10.40
CA LEU A 148 -1.28 -17.47 -9.36
C LEU A 148 -1.61 -16.03 -8.91
N LEU A 149 -0.62 -15.16 -8.76
CA LEU A 149 -0.81 -13.75 -8.40
C LEU A 149 -1.54 -12.99 -9.51
N GLN A 150 -1.09 -13.15 -10.76
CA GLN A 150 -1.80 -12.63 -11.92
C GLN A 150 -3.23 -13.19 -11.98
N ARG A 151 -3.37 -14.47 -11.62
CA ARG A 151 -4.63 -15.21 -11.53
C ARG A 151 -5.58 -14.72 -10.43
N TRP A 152 -5.05 -14.15 -9.35
CA TRP A 152 -5.85 -13.48 -8.32
C TRP A 152 -6.10 -12.00 -8.61
N GLY A 153 -5.61 -11.49 -9.74
CA GLY A 153 -5.78 -10.10 -10.15
C GLY A 153 -4.81 -9.15 -9.46
N PHE A 154 -3.63 -9.62 -9.05
CA PHE A 154 -2.54 -8.72 -8.67
C PHE A 154 -1.79 -8.26 -9.90
N GLU A 155 -1.37 -7.00 -9.89
CA GLU A 155 -0.49 -6.46 -10.92
C GLU A 155 0.92 -7.01 -10.70
N VAL A 156 1.26 -8.05 -11.45
CA VAL A 156 2.63 -8.56 -11.53
C VAL A 156 3.30 -7.76 -12.63
N ALA A 157 4.35 -7.01 -12.31
CA ALA A 157 5.19 -6.38 -13.31
C ALA A 157 5.86 -7.49 -14.13
N THR A 158 5.24 -7.88 -15.24
CA THR A 158 5.88 -8.76 -16.21
C THR A 158 7.06 -7.98 -16.76
N SER A 159 8.29 -8.48 -16.61
CA SER A 159 9.45 -8.02 -17.35
C SER A 159 9.03 -7.95 -18.83
N ALA A 160 8.83 -6.74 -19.35
CA ALA A 160 8.19 -6.55 -20.63
C ALA A 160 9.02 -7.23 -21.74
N PRO A 161 8.39 -7.92 -22.71
CA PRO A 161 9.10 -8.37 -23.90
C PRO A 161 9.64 -7.16 -24.66
N HIS A 162 10.88 -7.29 -25.13
CA HIS A 162 11.59 -6.32 -25.94
C HIS A 162 10.76 -5.76 -27.11
N SER A 163 11.02 -4.49 -27.43
CA SER A 163 10.48 -3.66 -28.53
C SER A 163 9.01 -3.26 -28.30
N VAL A 164 8.63 -1.99 -28.21
CA VAL A 164 8.75 -0.92 -29.21
C VAL A 164 8.53 0.45 -28.53
N ASP A 165 9.23 1.47 -29.05
CA ASP A 165 9.11 2.92 -28.81
C ASP A 165 9.43 3.53 -27.43
N LYS A 166 10.73 3.78 -27.24
CA LYS A 166 11.25 4.92 -26.48
C LYS A 166 10.72 6.23 -27.08
N GLY A 167 9.64 6.76 -26.54
CA GLY A 167 9.10 8.01 -27.08
C GLY A 167 8.02 8.71 -26.27
N MET A 168 7.51 8.16 -25.16
CA MET A 168 6.73 8.96 -24.21
C MET A 168 6.59 8.17 -22.92
N ALA A 169 7.51 8.37 -21.98
CA ALA A 169 7.25 8.03 -20.59
C ALA A 169 6.20 9.03 -20.06
N VAL A 170 4.95 8.83 -20.47
CA VAL A 170 3.79 9.45 -19.83
C VAL A 170 3.77 8.85 -18.43
N LYS A 171 4.24 9.63 -17.45
CA LYS A 171 4.01 9.35 -16.04
C LYS A 171 2.50 9.09 -15.90
N PRO A 172 2.04 7.90 -15.47
CA PRO A 172 0.62 7.61 -15.46
C PRO A 172 -0.04 8.56 -14.47
N ALA A 173 -0.79 9.54 -14.99
CA ALA A 173 -1.54 10.50 -14.17
C ALA A 173 -2.50 9.80 -13.19
N SER A 174 -2.86 8.55 -13.48
CA SER A 174 -3.69 7.69 -12.62
C SER A 174 -3.00 7.19 -11.34
N SER A 175 -1.66 7.24 -11.23
CA SER A 175 -0.96 6.75 -10.03
C SER A 175 -1.00 7.73 -8.87
N ASP A 176 -0.76 9.02 -9.15
CA ASP A 176 -0.76 10.07 -8.11
C ASP A 176 -2.18 10.29 -7.57
N ASP A 177 -3.17 10.15 -8.45
CA ASP A 177 -4.60 10.22 -8.13
C ASP A 177 -5.04 9.08 -7.19
N VAL A 178 -4.69 7.83 -7.50
CA VAL A 178 -5.04 6.66 -6.66
C VAL A 178 -4.40 6.75 -5.27
N LEU A 179 -3.18 7.29 -5.19
CA LEU A 179 -2.49 7.50 -3.92
C LEU A 179 -3.23 8.53 -3.05
N LEU A 180 -3.75 9.61 -3.64
CA LEU A 180 -4.54 10.62 -2.93
C LEU A 180 -5.80 10.03 -2.31
N ILE A 181 -6.60 9.29 -3.08
CA ILE A 181 -7.83 8.70 -2.55
C ILE A 181 -7.55 7.61 -1.51
N LYS A 182 -6.49 6.80 -1.70
CA LYS A 182 -6.00 5.85 -0.69
C LYS A 182 -5.75 6.57 0.63
N ASN A 183 -4.96 7.65 0.60
CA ASN A 183 -4.58 8.38 1.80
C ASN A 183 -5.80 8.96 2.53
N VAL A 184 -6.77 9.52 1.79
CA VAL A 184 -7.97 10.11 2.38
C VAL A 184 -8.88 9.05 3.00
N ILE A 185 -9.19 7.97 2.26
CA ILE A 185 -10.11 6.93 2.73
C ILE A 185 -9.50 6.20 3.93
N PHE A 186 -8.28 5.70 3.79
CA PHE A 186 -7.63 4.96 4.88
C PHE A 186 -7.26 5.85 6.06
N GLY A 187 -6.91 7.12 5.81
CA GLY A 187 -6.70 8.09 6.88
C GLY A 187 -7.97 8.36 7.69
N ALA A 188 -9.11 8.54 7.01
CA ALA A 188 -10.41 8.75 7.67
C ALA A 188 -10.87 7.49 8.43
N LEU A 189 -10.75 6.30 7.83
CA LEU A 189 -11.07 5.03 8.48
C LEU A 189 -10.20 4.78 9.72
N ALA A 190 -8.90 5.09 9.64
CA ALA A 190 -8.01 4.95 10.77
C ALA A 190 -8.34 5.93 11.89
N LEU A 191 -8.69 7.18 11.57
CA LEU A 191 -9.14 8.15 12.57
C LEU A 191 -10.41 7.69 13.29
N GLU A 192 -11.38 7.17 12.54
CA GLU A 192 -12.64 6.67 13.12
C GLU A 192 -12.41 5.41 13.96
N CYS A 193 -11.60 4.47 13.46
CA CYS A 193 -11.22 3.28 14.22
C CYS A 193 -10.49 3.66 15.52
N LEU A 194 -9.58 4.62 15.47
CA LEU A 194 -8.88 5.13 16.63
C LEU A 194 -9.81 5.80 17.63
N ARG A 195 -10.82 6.54 17.15
CA ARG A 195 -11.87 7.11 18.01
C ARG A 195 -12.63 6.00 18.75
N HIS A 196 -12.97 4.91 18.08
CA HIS A 196 -13.62 3.76 18.71
C HIS A 196 -12.71 3.07 19.73
N VAL A 197 -11.42 2.87 19.41
CA VAL A 197 -10.44 2.30 20.34
C VAL A 197 -10.26 3.22 21.56
N TYR A 198 -10.21 4.54 21.35
CA TYR A 198 -10.14 5.53 22.42
C TYR A 198 -11.34 5.39 23.34
N LEU A 199 -12.57 5.46 22.82
CA LEU A 199 -13.78 5.42 23.65
C LEU A 199 -13.95 4.10 24.43
N ASN A 200 -13.43 2.98 23.91
CA ASN A 200 -13.62 1.66 24.51
C ASN A 200 -12.47 1.22 25.44
N THR A 201 -11.27 1.80 25.32
CA THR A 201 -10.05 1.27 25.95
C THR A 201 -9.25 2.32 26.75
N THR A 202 -9.84 3.47 27.10
CA THR A 202 -9.17 4.54 27.87
C THR A 202 -8.62 4.11 29.24
N HIS A 203 -9.10 3.01 29.83
CA HIS A 203 -8.74 2.62 31.19
C HIS A 203 -7.36 1.96 31.33
N ASP A 204 -6.84 1.34 30.27
CA ASP A 204 -5.52 0.71 30.26
C ASP A 204 -4.71 1.21 29.07
N ILE A 205 -3.73 2.07 29.38
CA ILE A 205 -2.83 2.66 28.39
C ILE A 205 -2.08 1.61 27.57
N LYS A 206 -1.74 0.46 28.17
CA LYS A 206 -0.99 -0.60 27.48
C LYS A 206 -1.85 -1.24 26.40
N GLN A 207 -3.10 -1.54 26.72
CA GLN A 207 -4.05 -2.09 25.75
C GLN A 207 -4.35 -1.09 24.64
N PHE A 208 -4.55 0.19 25.00
CA PHE A 208 -4.75 1.26 24.02
C PHE A 208 -3.56 1.38 23.06
N ALA A 209 -2.33 1.45 23.59
CA ALA A 209 -1.12 1.58 22.78
C ALA A 209 -0.91 0.37 21.85
N MET A 210 -1.14 -0.85 22.32
CA MET A 210 -1.02 -2.06 21.48
C MET A 210 -2.07 -2.07 20.36
N LEU A 211 -3.34 -1.77 20.67
CA LEU A 211 -4.40 -1.73 19.67
C LEU A 211 -4.19 -0.61 18.64
N ALA A 212 -3.80 0.59 19.09
CA ALA A 212 -3.52 1.71 18.20
C ALA A 212 -2.34 1.40 17.25
N THR A 213 -1.28 0.76 17.76
CA THR A 213 -0.12 0.35 16.95
C THR A 213 -0.50 -0.74 15.96
N ALA A 214 -1.20 -1.79 16.41
CA ALA A 214 -1.66 -2.88 15.53
C ALA A 214 -2.60 -2.37 14.43
N MET A 215 -3.51 -1.46 14.78
CA MET A 215 -4.41 -0.79 13.84
C MET A 215 -3.63 0.04 12.81
N GLY A 216 -2.64 0.83 13.23
CA GLY A 216 -1.79 1.62 12.34
C GLY A 216 -1.06 0.74 11.30
N VAL A 217 -0.39 -0.31 11.76
CA VAL A 217 0.31 -1.26 10.88
C VAL A 217 -0.68 -1.94 9.92
N ALA A 218 -1.83 -2.40 10.42
CA ALA A 218 -2.84 -3.04 9.60
C ALA A 218 -3.36 -2.11 8.49
N PHE A 219 -3.61 -0.82 8.77
CA PHE A 219 -4.06 0.12 7.76
C PHE A 219 -3.00 0.44 6.70
N VAL A 220 -1.72 0.53 7.07
CA VAL A 220 -0.64 0.67 6.07
C VAL A 220 -0.62 -0.56 5.16
N MET A 221 -0.62 -1.75 5.76
CA MET A 221 -0.59 -3.03 5.03
C MET A 221 -1.78 -3.20 4.08
N VAL A 222 -2.99 -2.97 4.58
CA VAL A 222 -4.22 -3.08 3.77
C VAL A 222 -4.26 -2.01 2.68
N GLY A 223 -3.79 -0.79 2.98
CA GLY A 223 -3.71 0.30 2.01
C GLY A 223 -2.81 -0.06 0.81
N GLU A 224 -1.62 -0.59 1.08
CA GLU A 224 -0.72 -1.05 0.01
C GLU A 224 -1.30 -2.25 -0.74
N LEU A 225 -1.89 -3.22 -0.03
CA LEU A 225 -2.51 -4.39 -0.65
C LEU A 225 -3.65 -4.01 -1.60
N PHE A 226 -4.48 -3.04 -1.23
CA PHE A 226 -5.60 -2.58 -2.06
C PHE A 226 -5.14 -1.84 -3.32
N CYS A 227 -3.97 -1.21 -3.29
CA CYS A 227 -3.36 -0.63 -4.48
C CYS A 227 -2.77 -1.67 -5.41
N LEU A 228 -2.21 -2.76 -4.86
CA LEU A 228 -1.65 -3.87 -5.64
C LEU A 228 -2.74 -4.76 -6.28
N TRP A 229 -3.91 -4.83 -5.65
CA TRP A 229 -5.02 -5.65 -6.13
C TRP A 229 -5.88 -4.89 -7.15
N LEU A 230 -5.92 -5.40 -8.39
CA LEU A 230 -6.54 -4.74 -9.54
C LEU A 230 -8.05 -4.42 -9.34
N PRO A 231 -8.87 -5.30 -8.72
CA PRO A 231 -10.28 -5.01 -8.48
C PRO A 231 -10.47 -3.79 -7.56
N THR A 232 -9.76 -3.71 -6.44
CA THR A 232 -9.84 -2.58 -5.53
C THR A 232 -9.29 -1.30 -6.14
N ARG A 233 -8.24 -1.40 -6.96
CA ARG A 233 -7.71 -0.25 -7.71
C ARG A 233 -8.75 0.32 -8.69
N ARG A 234 -9.47 -0.55 -9.42
CA ARG A 234 -10.58 -0.14 -10.33
C ARG A 234 -11.72 0.54 -9.57
N LEU A 235 -12.12 -0.04 -8.44
CA LEU A 235 -13.14 0.55 -7.57
C LEU A 235 -12.72 1.94 -7.09
N GLY A 236 -11.48 2.07 -6.62
CA GLY A 236 -10.91 3.34 -6.17
C GLY A 236 -10.90 4.41 -7.27
N LEU A 237 -10.44 4.06 -8.47
CA LEU A 237 -10.43 4.97 -9.63
C LEU A 237 -11.83 5.41 -10.04
N THR A 238 -12.80 4.49 -10.04
CA THR A 238 -14.19 4.82 -10.37
C THR A 238 -14.74 5.81 -9.36
N VAL A 239 -14.64 5.51 -8.05
CA VAL A 239 -15.12 6.40 -6.99
C VAL A 239 -14.44 7.76 -7.08
N GLN A 240 -13.13 7.79 -7.34
CA GLN A 240 -12.36 9.03 -7.49
C GLN A 240 -12.84 9.86 -8.67
N SER A 241 -12.96 9.26 -9.85
CA SER A 241 -13.42 9.91 -11.09
C SER A 241 -14.78 10.57 -10.90
N ARG A 242 -15.70 9.93 -10.16
CA ARG A 242 -17.02 10.50 -9.84
C ARG A 242 -16.93 11.78 -9.00
N TRP A 243 -15.93 11.90 -8.12
CA TRP A 243 -15.70 13.07 -7.26
C TRP A 243 -14.82 14.15 -7.87
N THR A 244 -13.82 13.79 -8.68
CA THR A 244 -12.88 14.75 -9.27
C THR A 244 -13.42 15.38 -10.55
N ASN A 245 -14.12 14.60 -11.37
CA ASN A 245 -14.65 15.03 -12.67
C ASN A 245 -16.17 15.27 -12.64
N VAL A 246 -16.67 15.91 -11.58
CA VAL A 246 -18.10 16.19 -11.41
C VAL A 246 -18.70 16.90 -12.63
N PRO A 247 -18.14 18.00 -13.15
CA PRO A 247 -18.76 18.70 -14.28
C PRO A 247 -18.86 17.85 -15.54
N GLN A 248 -17.83 17.04 -15.84
CA GLN A 248 -17.84 16.15 -17.00
C GLN A 248 -18.88 15.02 -16.82
N ASN A 249 -18.94 14.41 -15.63
CA ASN A 249 -19.91 13.36 -15.32
C ASN A 249 -21.36 13.85 -15.40
N TRP A 250 -21.64 15.06 -14.93
CA TRP A 250 -22.98 15.64 -15.01
C TRP A 250 -23.41 15.97 -16.44
N ASN A 251 -22.46 16.40 -17.30
CA ASN A 251 -22.75 16.66 -18.71
C ASN A 251 -22.95 15.37 -19.51
N ALA A 252 -22.15 14.34 -19.26
CA ALA A 252 -22.23 13.06 -19.97
C ALA A 252 -23.38 12.17 -19.49
N HIS A 253 -23.61 12.11 -18.17
CA HIS A 253 -24.53 11.14 -17.54
C HIS A 253 -25.47 11.80 -16.52
N PHE A 254 -26.13 12.89 -16.92
CA PHE A 254 -27.01 13.70 -16.06
C PHE A 254 -28.02 12.86 -15.23
N ARG A 255 -28.77 11.96 -15.88
CA ARG A 255 -29.83 11.17 -15.20
C ARG A 255 -29.27 10.26 -14.11
N ARG A 256 -28.13 9.63 -14.37
CA ARG A 256 -27.45 8.76 -13.42
C ARG A 256 -26.92 9.56 -12.25
N SER A 257 -26.20 10.66 -12.50
CA SER A 257 -25.65 11.51 -11.42
C SER A 257 -26.74 12.12 -10.54
N VAL A 258 -27.88 12.53 -11.11
CA VAL A 258 -29.04 12.99 -10.32
C VAL A 258 -29.56 11.86 -9.42
N PHE A 259 -29.69 10.64 -9.93
CA PHE A 259 -30.14 9.50 -9.14
C PHE A 259 -29.15 9.16 -8.00
N GLU A 260 -27.85 9.07 -8.31
CA GLU A 260 -26.81 8.78 -7.33
C GLU A 260 -26.79 9.81 -6.20
N VAL A 261 -26.83 11.11 -6.54
CA VAL A 261 -26.80 12.20 -5.55
C VAL A 261 -28.10 12.27 -4.75
N THR A 262 -29.27 12.08 -5.38
CA THR A 262 -30.54 12.10 -4.66
C THR A 262 -30.67 10.94 -3.68
N CYS A 263 -30.28 9.72 -4.09
CA CYS A 263 -30.24 8.57 -3.20
C CYS A 263 -29.21 8.76 -2.07
N TRP A 264 -28.04 9.32 -2.37
CA TRP A 264 -27.03 9.63 -1.35
C TRP A 264 -27.55 10.65 -0.33
N VAL A 265 -28.12 11.77 -0.77
CA VAL A 265 -28.69 12.80 0.11
C VAL A 265 -29.87 12.24 0.92
N ALA A 266 -30.76 11.48 0.30
CA ALA A 266 -31.89 10.85 0.99
C ALA A 266 -31.41 9.90 2.09
N SER A 267 -30.37 9.11 1.83
CA SER A 267 -29.76 8.23 2.83
C SER A 267 -29.13 9.01 3.99
N LEU A 268 -28.44 10.12 3.68
CA LEU A 268 -27.83 10.99 4.68
C LEU A 268 -28.89 11.60 5.59
N VAL A 269 -29.97 12.15 5.02
CA VAL A 269 -31.09 12.72 5.79
C VAL A 269 -31.79 11.64 6.62
N TYR A 270 -32.04 10.47 6.04
CA TYR A 270 -32.69 9.36 6.74
C TYR A 270 -31.86 8.87 7.94
N VAL A 271 -30.57 8.59 7.75
CA VAL A 271 -29.69 8.12 8.83
C VAL A 271 -29.51 9.21 9.89
N TYR A 272 -29.39 10.48 9.49
CA TYR A 272 -29.33 11.58 10.46
C TYR A 272 -30.62 11.70 11.29
N SER A 273 -31.79 11.59 10.65
CA SER A 273 -33.09 11.69 11.35
C SER A 273 -33.32 10.56 12.35
N THR A 274 -32.72 9.40 12.13
CA THR A 274 -32.89 8.21 12.99
C THR A 274 -31.83 8.12 14.08
N THR A 275 -30.58 8.47 13.79
CA THR A 275 -29.46 8.33 14.74
C THR A 275 -29.09 9.62 15.47
N ALA A 276 -29.55 10.78 14.98
CA ALA A 276 -29.13 12.12 15.41
C ALA A 276 -27.60 12.33 15.43
N SER A 277 -26.84 11.47 14.74
CA SER A 277 -25.38 11.46 14.75
C SER A 277 -24.85 11.77 13.35
N VAL A 278 -24.08 12.86 13.24
CA VAL A 278 -23.46 13.28 11.97
C VAL A 278 -22.47 12.21 11.47
N VAL A 279 -21.72 11.59 12.37
CA VAL A 279 -20.70 10.57 12.02
C VAL A 279 -21.34 9.36 11.37
N HIS A 280 -22.41 8.82 11.97
CA HIS A 280 -23.13 7.67 11.41
C HIS A 280 -23.84 8.04 10.11
N ALA A 281 -24.41 9.25 10.02
CA ALA A 281 -25.07 9.74 8.82
C ALA A 281 -24.11 9.80 7.63
N VAL A 282 -22.93 10.40 7.82
CA VAL A 282 -21.90 10.49 6.77
C VAL A 282 -21.32 9.11 6.45
N GLY A 283 -21.07 8.26 7.44
CA GLY A 283 -20.52 6.92 7.24
C GLY A 283 -21.42 6.04 6.38
N TRP A 284 -22.67 5.84 6.79
CA TRP A 284 -23.61 4.98 6.07
C TRP A 284 -24.03 5.55 4.72
N SER A 285 -24.20 6.88 4.60
CA SER A 285 -24.50 7.49 3.30
C SER A 285 -23.33 7.33 2.33
N SER A 286 -22.09 7.49 2.78
CA SER A 286 -20.91 7.32 1.93
C SER A 286 -20.76 5.88 1.43
N ILE A 287 -21.05 4.88 2.26
CA ILE A 287 -21.07 3.46 1.83
C ILE A 287 -22.11 3.26 0.72
N LEU A 288 -23.33 3.80 0.89
CA LEU A 288 -24.36 3.72 -0.13
C LEU A 288 -23.93 4.45 -1.42
N GLY A 289 -23.34 5.64 -1.30
CA GLY A 289 -22.83 6.42 -2.42
C GLY A 289 -21.78 5.66 -3.23
N VAL A 290 -20.82 5.02 -2.54
CA VAL A 290 -19.83 4.15 -3.19
C VAL A 290 -20.52 2.98 -3.90
N GLY A 291 -21.48 2.31 -3.25
CA GLY A 291 -22.25 1.22 -3.86
C GLY A 291 -23.00 1.65 -5.12
N LEU A 292 -23.60 2.84 -5.12
CA LEU A 292 -24.29 3.41 -6.29
C LEU A 292 -23.31 3.76 -7.41
N CYS A 293 -22.16 4.36 -7.08
CA CYS A 293 -21.10 4.64 -8.06
C CYS A 293 -20.64 3.37 -8.76
N ILE A 294 -20.48 2.27 -8.02
CA ILE A 294 -20.08 0.97 -8.57
C ILE A 294 -21.21 0.37 -9.41
N ALA A 295 -22.45 0.39 -8.91
CA ALA A 295 -23.60 -0.18 -9.61
C ALA A 295 -23.91 0.52 -10.94
N GLY A 296 -23.57 1.80 -11.07
CA GLY A 296 -23.77 2.52 -12.32
C GLY A 296 -22.72 2.23 -13.40
N GLY A 297 -21.63 1.53 -13.09
CA GLY A 297 -20.58 1.15 -14.05
C GLY A 297 -19.18 1.62 -13.63
N LEU A 298 -18.18 0.79 -13.95
CA LEU A 298 -16.76 0.98 -13.63
C LEU A 298 -16.05 1.73 -14.76
N ASP A 299 -15.17 2.66 -14.41
CA ASP A 299 -14.38 3.36 -15.43
C ASP A 299 -13.24 2.44 -15.94
N PRO A 300 -12.93 2.43 -17.25
CA PRO A 300 -11.89 1.58 -17.81
C PRO A 300 -10.51 1.99 -17.30
N LEU A 301 -9.65 1.01 -16.99
CA LEU A 301 -8.24 1.27 -16.70
C LEU A 301 -7.57 1.71 -18.00
N THR A 302 -7.08 2.95 -18.05
CA THR A 302 -6.32 3.44 -19.20
C THR A 302 -4.93 2.80 -19.22
N THR A 303 -4.80 1.65 -19.89
CA THR A 303 -3.51 1.12 -20.34
C THR A 303 -3.64 0.54 -21.75
N CYS A 304 -2.87 1.10 -22.69
CA CYS A 304 -2.64 0.71 -24.09
C CYS A 304 -3.84 0.72 -25.08
N PRO A 305 -3.81 1.59 -26.12
CA PRO A 305 -4.85 1.64 -27.16
C PRO A 305 -4.79 0.47 -28.18
N SER A 306 -4.08 -0.61 -27.89
CA SER A 306 -3.94 -1.77 -28.78
C SER A 306 -4.32 -3.11 -28.16
N CYS A 307 -4.75 -3.14 -26.89
CA CYS A 307 -5.22 -4.35 -26.24
C CYS A 307 -6.69 -4.14 -25.91
N THR A 308 -7.58 -4.86 -26.59
CA THR A 308 -8.98 -5.03 -26.20
C THR A 308 -9.04 -5.82 -24.89
N ASP A 309 -8.68 -5.17 -23.79
CA ASP A 309 -8.64 -5.73 -22.44
C ASP A 309 -10.05 -6.07 -21.92
N ASP A 310 -11.11 -5.42 -22.44
CA ASP A 310 -12.49 -5.67 -22.03
C ASP A 310 -12.98 -7.08 -22.42
N ASP A 311 -12.54 -7.62 -23.55
CA ASP A 311 -12.87 -8.99 -23.97
C ASP A 311 -12.01 -10.05 -23.26
N ILE A 312 -10.72 -9.77 -23.05
CA ILE A 312 -9.82 -10.70 -22.37
C ILE A 312 -10.22 -10.83 -20.90
N MET A 313 -10.50 -9.72 -20.22
CA MET A 313 -10.78 -9.70 -18.79
C MET A 313 -12.22 -10.10 -18.45
N SER A 314 -13.22 -9.80 -19.28
CA SER A 314 -14.59 -10.32 -19.09
C SER A 314 -14.66 -11.84 -19.27
N SER A 315 -13.87 -12.40 -20.22
CA SER A 315 -13.71 -13.86 -20.34
C SER A 315 -12.94 -14.46 -19.16
N TYR A 316 -12.03 -13.69 -18.56
CA TYR A 316 -11.20 -14.11 -17.44
C TYR A 316 -12.01 -14.29 -16.15
N TRP A 317 -12.81 -13.30 -15.76
CA TRP A 317 -13.61 -13.33 -14.54
C TRP A 317 -14.84 -14.22 -14.66
N SER A 318 -15.47 -14.30 -15.85
CA SER A 318 -16.61 -15.20 -16.09
C SER A 318 -16.22 -16.69 -16.04
N LYS A 319 -14.98 -17.06 -16.41
CA LYS A 319 -14.45 -18.42 -16.21
C LYS A 319 -14.12 -18.76 -14.75
N TRP A 320 -14.02 -17.75 -13.89
CA TRP A 320 -13.50 -17.88 -12.53
C TRP A 320 -14.54 -17.75 -11.41
N ALA A 321 -15.76 -17.32 -11.73
CA ALA A 321 -16.94 -17.32 -10.86
C ALA A 321 -17.45 -18.75 -10.49
N GLY A 322 -16.56 -19.73 -10.51
CA GLY A 322 -16.88 -21.16 -10.43
C GLY A 322 -16.32 -21.83 -9.19
N GLY A 323 -16.14 -21.13 -8.05
CA GLY A 323 -15.72 -21.84 -6.84
C GLY A 323 -15.36 -21.05 -5.58
N SER A 324 -15.39 -19.71 -5.54
CA SER A 324 -15.20 -18.99 -4.26
C SER A 324 -16.17 -17.81 -4.14
N GLY A 325 -16.90 -17.74 -3.03
CA GLY A 325 -18.00 -16.77 -2.87
C GLY A 325 -17.57 -15.31 -2.99
N TRP A 326 -16.31 -14.98 -2.67
CA TRP A 326 -15.78 -13.62 -2.86
C TRP A 326 -15.48 -13.30 -4.34
N MET A 327 -15.02 -14.27 -5.13
CA MET A 327 -14.85 -14.09 -6.58
C MET A 327 -16.18 -14.09 -7.32
N ASP A 328 -17.19 -14.78 -6.79
CA ASP A 328 -18.56 -14.73 -7.31
C ASP A 328 -19.18 -13.34 -7.06
N CYS A 329 -18.90 -12.71 -5.91
CA CYS A 329 -19.25 -11.31 -5.67
C CYS A 329 -18.51 -10.35 -6.61
N ALA A 330 -17.20 -10.53 -6.81
CA ALA A 330 -16.42 -9.67 -7.72
C ALA A 330 -16.88 -9.81 -9.18
N SER A 331 -17.18 -11.02 -9.64
CA SER A 331 -17.72 -11.27 -10.97
C SER A 331 -19.17 -10.80 -11.13
N ALA A 332 -19.99 -10.89 -10.09
CA ALA A 332 -21.35 -10.31 -10.09
C ALA A 332 -21.30 -8.79 -10.23
N LEU A 333 -20.40 -8.11 -9.51
CA LEU A 333 -20.14 -6.68 -9.64
C LEU A 333 -19.69 -6.29 -11.05
N LEU A 334 -18.83 -7.11 -11.68
CA LEU A 334 -18.40 -6.90 -13.07
C LEU A 334 -19.50 -7.24 -14.10
N SER A 335 -20.38 -8.20 -13.82
CA SER A 335 -21.47 -8.59 -14.72
C SER A 335 -22.62 -7.57 -14.79
N LEU A 336 -22.74 -6.71 -13.78
CA LEU A 336 -23.68 -5.59 -13.77
C LEU A 336 -23.36 -4.55 -14.86
N ASP A 337 -22.09 -4.47 -15.27
CA ASP A 337 -21.60 -3.62 -16.35
C ASP A 337 -22.22 -3.99 -17.71
N ARG A 338 -22.41 -5.30 -17.97
CA ARG A 338 -22.89 -5.82 -19.26
C ARG A 338 -24.40 -5.69 -19.48
N LYS A 339 -25.16 -5.29 -18.46
CA LYS A 339 -26.64 -5.20 -18.50
C LYS A 339 -27.17 -3.78 -18.72
N VAL A 340 -26.31 -2.79 -18.88
CA VAL A 340 -26.70 -1.37 -18.98
C VAL A 340 -26.67 -0.84 -20.43
N ASP A 341 -26.47 -1.70 -21.43
CA ASP A 341 -26.71 -1.37 -22.85
C ASP A 341 -28.20 -1.40 -23.23
#